data_AF-A0A563C5D2-F1
#
_entry.id   AF-A0A563C5D2-F1
#
_cell.length_a   1.000
_cell.length_b   1.000
_cell.length_c   1.000
_cell.angle_alpha   90.00
_cell.angle_beta   90.00
_cell.angle_gamma   90.00
#
_symmetry.space_group_name_H-M   'P 1'
#
loop_
_entity.id
_entity.type
_entity.pdbx_description
1 polymer ?
#
loop_
_entity_poly.entity_id
_entity_poly.type
_entity_poly.pdbx_seq_one_letter_code
_entity_poly.pdbx_strand_id
1 'polypeptide(L)'
;MSICYKQAKNTFLAYIYAYIAENFISSYMISRKTFFIIDFDTWAYRYGDIVWLLSKAYLKKNDKLLKEAREAFNNHKISYSEVQRIVNNSSIGSGEIAINIDNSLLKDLEELHKRPWKDITLLPAIDTLKAKSCKTYVHYKKEDKNQLTT
;
A
#
# COMPACT_ATOMS: atom_id res chain seq x y z
N MET A 1 6.47 -8.16 -12.61
CA MET A 1 5.95 -7.86 -11.25
C MET A 1 7.07 -7.24 -10.45
N SER A 2 6.82 -6.12 -9.77
CA SER A 2 7.80 -5.47 -8.89
C SER A 2 7.14 -5.16 -7.56
N ILE A 3 7.80 -5.57 -6.49
CA ILE A 3 7.36 -5.39 -5.12
C ILE A 3 8.44 -4.60 -4.39
N CYS A 4 8.06 -3.47 -3.81
CA CYS A 4 8.97 -2.63 -3.06
C CYS A 4 8.32 -2.09 -1.79
N TYR A 5 9.14 -1.57 -0.89
CA TYR A 5 8.67 -1.00 0.36
C TYR A 5 9.37 0.30 0.74
N LYS A 6 8.69 1.05 1.61
CA LYS A 6 9.24 2.17 2.38
C LYS A 6 8.79 2.03 3.83
N GLN A 7 9.63 2.50 4.75
CA GLN A 7 9.27 2.60 6.16
C GLN A 7 8.97 4.06 6.52
N ALA A 8 7.74 4.30 6.96
CA ALA A 8 7.26 5.57 7.44
C ALA A 8 7.67 5.79 8.91
N LYS A 9 7.49 7.01 9.43
CA LYS A 9 7.74 7.31 10.86
C LYS A 9 6.66 6.72 11.78
N ASN A 10 5.46 6.50 11.25
CA ASN A 10 4.33 5.94 11.99
C ASN A 10 3.28 5.35 11.03
N THR A 11 2.34 4.61 11.60
CA THR A 11 1.25 3.95 10.88
C THR A 11 0.35 4.93 10.12
N PHE A 12 0.10 6.13 10.64
CA PHE A 12 -0.79 7.09 9.97
C PHE A 12 -0.16 7.66 8.69
N LEU A 13 1.13 7.98 8.74
CA LEU A 13 1.90 8.43 7.58
C LEU A 13 1.97 7.33 6.50
N ALA A 14 2.17 6.08 6.93
CA ALA A 14 2.14 4.94 6.02
C ALA A 14 0.78 4.77 5.34
N TYR A 15 -0.33 5.03 6.06
CA TYR A 15 -1.68 5.02 5.50
C TYR A 15 -1.83 6.02 4.36
N ILE A 16 -1.56 7.30 4.64
CA ILE A 16 -1.74 8.34 3.63
C ILE A 16 -0.85 8.05 2.41
N TYR A 17 0.43 7.72 2.64
CA TYR A 17 1.39 7.52 1.58
C TYR A 17 1.04 6.33 0.66
N ALA A 18 0.51 5.23 1.23
CA ALA A 18 0.05 4.08 0.45
C ALA A 18 -1.04 4.50 -0.55
N TYR A 19 -2.08 5.19 -0.08
CA TYR A 19 -3.17 5.66 -0.94
C TYR A 19 -2.70 6.68 -1.97
N ILE A 20 -1.76 7.57 -1.63
CA ILE A 20 -1.18 8.51 -2.60
C ILE A 20 -0.51 7.72 -3.74
N ALA A 21 0.37 6.78 -3.40
CA ALA A 21 1.13 6.00 -4.39
C ALA A 21 0.21 5.19 -5.30
N GLU A 22 -0.76 4.48 -4.73
CA GLU A 22 -1.72 3.67 -5.49
C GLU A 22 -2.58 4.55 -6.40
N ASN A 23 -3.20 5.60 -5.86
CA ASN A 23 -4.07 6.48 -6.64
C ASN A 23 -3.31 7.15 -7.78
N PHE A 24 -2.08 7.61 -7.55
CA PHE A 24 -1.28 8.26 -8.57
C PHE A 24 -0.94 7.28 -9.70
N ILE A 25 -0.38 6.11 -9.37
CA ILE A 25 0.05 5.12 -10.38
C ILE A 25 -1.16 4.61 -11.16
N SER A 26 -2.26 4.28 -10.49
CA SER A 26 -3.50 3.85 -11.14
C SER A 26 -4.05 4.92 -12.09
N SER A 27 -4.13 6.17 -11.64
CA SER A 27 -4.63 7.28 -12.49
C SER A 27 -3.73 7.54 -13.70
N TYR A 28 -2.41 7.48 -13.51
CA TYR A 28 -1.43 7.64 -14.57
C TYR A 28 -1.58 6.58 -15.66
N MET A 29 -1.80 5.32 -15.25
CA MET A 29 -2.02 4.20 -16.16
C MET A 29 -3.37 4.33 -16.88
N ILE A 30 -4.46 4.55 -16.13
CA ILE A 30 -5.83 4.66 -16.67
C ILE A 30 -5.95 5.81 -17.67
N SER A 31 -5.35 6.98 -17.39
CA SER A 31 -5.34 8.13 -18.31
C SER A 31 -4.70 7.84 -19.68
N ARG A 32 -3.92 6.75 -19.79
CA ARG A 32 -3.28 6.28 -21.02
C ARG A 32 -3.94 5.04 -21.61
N LYS A 33 -5.23 4.86 -21.32
CA LYS A 33 -6.11 3.82 -21.89
C LYS A 33 -5.69 2.39 -21.54
N THR A 34 -5.08 2.18 -20.37
CA THR A 34 -4.89 0.85 -19.80
C THR A 34 -5.96 0.57 -18.75
N PHE A 35 -6.51 -0.63 -18.74
CA PHE A 35 -7.55 -1.04 -17.78
C PHE A 35 -6.95 -1.73 -16.56
N PHE A 36 -7.38 -1.31 -15.36
CA PHE A 36 -7.01 -1.98 -14.11
C PHE A 36 -7.45 -3.46 -14.14
N ILE A 37 -6.70 -4.34 -13.47
CA ILE A 37 -6.84 -5.82 -13.44
C ILE A 37 -6.52 -6.52 -14.77
N ILE A 38 -6.85 -5.93 -15.91
CA ILE A 38 -6.67 -6.56 -17.23
C ILE A 38 -5.31 -6.23 -17.83
N ASP A 39 -4.93 -4.96 -17.84
CA ASP A 39 -3.69 -4.47 -18.44
C ASP A 39 -2.56 -4.34 -17.43
N PHE A 40 -2.92 -3.93 -16.21
CA PHE A 40 -2.02 -3.74 -15.09
C PHE A 40 -2.75 -3.93 -13.77
N ASP A 41 -1.98 -4.14 -12.73
CA ASP A 41 -2.43 -4.21 -11.36
C ASP A 41 -1.46 -3.44 -10.47
N THR A 42 -1.99 -2.66 -9.52
CA THR A 42 -1.17 -1.94 -8.55
C THR A 42 -1.91 -1.85 -7.23
N TRP A 43 -1.21 -2.18 -6.16
CA TRP A 43 -1.76 -2.21 -4.82
C TRP A 43 -0.76 -1.62 -3.85
N ALA A 44 -1.22 -0.72 -2.99
CA ALA A 44 -0.44 -0.28 -1.85
C ALA A 44 -1.06 -0.82 -0.56
N TYR A 45 -0.32 -1.67 0.15
CA TYR A 45 -0.72 -2.18 1.46
C TYR A 45 0.19 -1.61 2.55
N ARG A 46 -0.23 -1.85 3.79
CA ARG A 46 0.45 -1.37 4.98
C ARG A 46 0.56 -2.49 5.99
N TYR A 47 1.72 -2.59 6.60
CA TYR A 47 1.98 -3.46 7.76
C TYR A 47 2.61 -2.58 8.84
N GLY A 48 1.77 -2.05 9.74
CA GLY A 48 2.21 -1.03 10.70
C GLY A 48 2.67 0.25 9.98
N ASP A 49 3.93 0.62 10.20
CA ASP A 49 4.63 1.76 9.59
C ASP A 49 5.27 1.43 8.22
N ILE A 50 5.17 0.19 7.74
CA ILE A 50 5.71 -0.23 6.45
C ILE A 50 4.65 -0.02 5.36
N VAL A 51 5.01 0.72 4.32
CA VAL A 51 4.25 0.81 3.06
C VAL A 51 4.82 -0.19 2.07
N TRP A 52 3.95 -1.06 1.58
CA TRP A 52 4.22 -2.04 0.55
C TRP A 52 3.56 -1.61 -0.75
N LEU A 53 4.30 -1.61 -1.85
CA LEU A 53 3.76 -1.31 -3.19
C LEU A 53 4.05 -2.48 -4.13
N LEU A 54 3.00 -3.14 -4.60
CA LEU A 54 3.06 -4.09 -5.69
C LEU A 54 2.55 -3.42 -6.94
N SER A 55 3.30 -3.57 -8.04
CA SER A 55 2.75 -3.28 -9.36
C SER A 55 3.16 -4.34 -10.37
N LYS A 56 2.24 -4.69 -11.25
CA LYS A 56 2.39 -5.71 -12.26
C LYS A 56 1.70 -5.24 -13.54
N ALA A 57 2.38 -5.27 -14.67
CA ALA A 57 1.71 -5.22 -15.96
C ALA A 57 1.61 -6.64 -16.53
N TYR A 58 0.54 -6.89 -17.29
CA TYR A 58 0.31 -8.20 -17.89
C TYR A 58 0.84 -8.30 -19.33
N LEU A 59 1.05 -7.14 -19.97
CA LEU A 59 1.59 -7.04 -21.33
C LEU A 59 2.87 -6.19 -21.35
N LYS A 60 3.82 -6.56 -22.21
CA LYS A 60 5.11 -5.86 -22.35
C LYS A 60 4.97 -4.36 -22.67
N LYS A 61 3.95 -3.99 -23.44
CA LYS A 61 3.63 -2.58 -23.74
C LYS A 61 3.28 -1.79 -22.46
N ASN A 62 2.57 -2.43 -21.52
CA ASN A 62 2.14 -1.82 -20.27
C ASN A 62 3.26 -1.83 -19.22
N ASP A 63 4.23 -2.74 -19.31
CA ASP A 63 5.41 -2.75 -18.45
C ASP A 63 6.25 -1.47 -18.61
N LYS A 64 6.43 -1.01 -19.86
CA LYS A 64 7.12 0.28 -20.12
C LYS A 64 6.35 1.42 -19.47
N LEU A 65 5.04 1.45 -19.69
CA LEU A 65 4.16 2.49 -19.14
C LEU A 65 4.14 2.49 -17.61
N LEU A 66 4.16 1.32 -16.98
CA LEU A 66 4.19 1.18 -15.54
C LEU A 66 5.51 1.68 -14.93
N LYS A 67 6.63 1.51 -15.65
CA LYS A 67 7.91 2.12 -15.25
C LYS A 67 7.84 3.64 -15.34
N GLU A 68 7.31 4.18 -16.43
CA GLU A 68 7.09 5.63 -16.60
C GLU A 68 6.16 6.18 -15.50
N ALA A 69 5.11 5.46 -15.12
CA ALA A 69 4.21 5.83 -14.03
C ALA A 69 4.93 5.92 -12.68
N ARG A 70 5.82 4.98 -12.40
CA ARG A 70 6.63 4.97 -11.17
C ARG A 70 7.67 6.07 -11.15
N GLU A 71 8.32 6.34 -12.28
CA GLU A 71 9.26 7.46 -12.39
C GLU A 71 8.55 8.81 -12.25
N ALA A 72 7.39 8.96 -12.89
CA ALA A 72 6.54 10.14 -12.72
C ALA A 72 6.09 10.29 -11.26
N PHE A 73 5.73 9.19 -10.59
CA PHE A 73 5.39 9.21 -9.18
C PHE A 73 6.58 9.65 -8.32
N ASN A 74 7.78 9.13 -8.53
CA ASN A 74 8.96 9.51 -7.74
C ASN A 74 9.36 10.98 -7.89
N ASN A 75 8.95 11.63 -8.99
CA ASN A 75 9.15 13.05 -9.26
C ASN A 75 7.93 13.90 -8.87
N HIS A 76 6.85 13.28 -8.40
CA HIS A 76 5.62 13.96 -8.03
C HIS A 76 5.81 14.75 -6.74
N LYS A 77 5.24 15.94 -6.70
CA LYS A 77 5.16 16.74 -5.48
C LYS A 77 3.81 16.49 -4.82
N ILE A 78 3.83 15.96 -3.60
CA ILE A 78 2.58 15.64 -2.89
C ILE A 78 1.90 16.95 -2.51
N SER A 79 0.65 17.10 -2.95
CA SER A 79 -0.15 18.30 -2.66
C SER A 79 -1.03 18.14 -1.42
N TYR A 80 -1.34 19.26 -0.78
CA TYR A 80 -2.29 19.31 0.33
C TYR A 80 -3.65 18.72 -0.05
N SER A 81 -4.15 19.01 -1.25
CA SER A 81 -5.46 18.53 -1.71
C SER A 81 -5.50 17.01 -1.90
N GLU A 82 -4.41 16.38 -2.34
CA GLU A 82 -4.30 14.92 -2.40
C GLU A 82 -4.37 14.30 -1.01
N VAL A 83 -3.63 14.85 -0.05
CA VAL A 83 -3.63 14.41 1.35
C VAL A 83 -5.01 14.60 1.96
N GLN A 84 -5.63 15.76 1.75
CA GLN A 84 -6.96 16.08 2.26
C GLN A 84 -8.02 15.13 1.72
N ARG A 85 -7.99 14.84 0.42
CA ARG A 85 -8.92 13.88 -0.19
C ARG A 85 -8.79 12.49 0.45
N ILE A 86 -7.56 12.04 0.73
CA ILE A 86 -7.33 10.72 1.34
C ILE A 86 -7.80 10.70 2.79
N VAL A 87 -7.50 11.76 3.56
CA VAL A 87 -7.95 11.89 4.95
C VAL A 87 -9.49 11.91 5.01
N ASN A 88 -10.15 12.69 4.15
CA ASN A 88 -11.60 12.79 4.09
C ASN A 88 -12.28 11.47 3.68
N ASN A 89 -11.68 10.74 2.73
CA ASN A 89 -12.21 9.46 2.25
C ASN A 89 -11.87 8.27 3.17
N SER A 90 -10.99 8.48 4.15
CA SER A 90 -10.68 7.47 5.15
C SER A 90 -11.77 7.42 6.20
N SER A 91 -12.02 6.23 6.76
CA SER A 91 -12.84 6.04 7.97
C SER A 91 -12.31 6.80 9.20
N ILE A 92 -11.14 7.44 9.07
CA ILE A 92 -10.55 8.29 10.11
C ILE A 92 -11.19 9.69 10.07
N GLY A 93 -11.67 10.15 8.91
CA GLY A 93 -12.39 11.41 8.73
C GLY A 93 -13.90 11.33 8.94
N SER A 94 -14.48 10.15 9.19
CA SER A 94 -15.93 9.93 9.25
C SER A 94 -16.61 10.33 10.57
N GLY A 95 -16.00 11.22 11.37
CA GLY A 95 -16.71 11.96 12.41
C GLY A 95 -16.18 11.90 13.84
N GLU A 96 -15.23 11.00 14.17
CA GLU A 96 -14.76 10.86 15.57
C GLU A 96 -13.40 11.53 15.84
N ILE A 97 -12.55 11.74 14.83
CA ILE A 97 -11.23 12.38 15.01
C ILE A 97 -10.99 13.36 13.84
N ALA A 98 -11.08 14.65 14.12
CA ALA A 98 -10.64 15.67 13.16
C ALA A 98 -9.11 15.61 13.04
N ILE A 99 -8.60 15.05 11.94
CA ILE A 99 -7.17 15.11 11.64
C ILE A 99 -6.86 16.48 11.05
N ASN A 100 -6.06 17.25 11.76
CA ASN A 100 -5.52 18.50 11.23
C ASN A 100 -4.35 18.19 10.28
N ILE A 101 -4.49 18.58 9.01
CA ILE A 101 -3.40 18.47 8.03
C ILE A 101 -2.55 19.74 8.16
N ASP A 102 -1.43 19.61 8.85
CA ASP A 102 -0.49 20.70 9.04
C ASP A 102 0.74 20.59 8.12
N ASN A 103 1.58 21.62 8.16
CA ASN A 103 2.83 21.64 7.41
C ASN A 103 3.82 20.54 7.86
N SER A 104 3.69 20.03 9.09
CA SER A 104 4.55 18.95 9.59
C SER A 104 4.23 17.64 8.91
N LEU A 105 2.94 17.29 8.77
CA LEU A 105 2.49 16.10 8.06
C LEU A 105 2.92 16.12 6.59
N LEU A 106 2.76 17.26 5.92
CA LEU A 106 3.22 17.41 4.53
C LEU A 106 4.74 17.23 4.41
N LYS A 107 5.51 17.80 5.34
CA LYS A 107 6.96 17.64 5.36
C LYS A 107 7.36 16.18 5.58
N ASP A 108 6.70 15.48 6.49
CA ASP A 108 6.95 14.06 6.77
C ASP A 108 6.61 13.17 5.56
N LEU A 109 5.54 13.48 4.83
CA LEU A 109 5.18 12.80 3.58
C LEU A 109 6.25 13.04 2.51
N GLU A 110 6.73 14.27 2.36
CA GLU A 110 7.76 14.62 1.38
C GLU A 110 9.11 13.97 1.71
N GLU A 111 9.48 13.91 2.99
CA GLU A 111 10.67 13.19 3.46
C GLU A 111 10.56 11.69 3.15
N LEU A 112 9.40 11.07 3.41
CA LEU A 112 9.14 9.68 3.04
C LEU A 112 9.18 9.49 1.52
N HIS A 113 8.63 10.44 0.75
CA HIS A 113 8.56 10.39 -0.71
C HIS A 113 9.94 10.37 -1.34
N LYS A 114 10.86 11.21 -0.87
CA LYS A 114 12.24 11.33 -1.37
C LYS A 114 13.13 10.13 -1.07
N ARG A 115 12.80 9.30 -0.07
CA ARG A 115 13.59 8.09 0.23
C ARG A 115 13.53 7.12 -0.96
N PRO A 116 14.58 6.37 -1.29
CA PRO A 116 14.46 5.33 -2.32
C PRO A 116 13.50 4.23 -1.86
N TRP A 117 12.76 3.66 -2.80
CA TRP A 117 12.07 2.39 -2.60
C TRP A 117 13.08 1.27 -2.39
N LYS A 118 12.83 0.38 -1.44
CA LYS A 118 13.67 -0.78 -1.17
C LYS A 118 13.01 -2.05 -1.71
N ASP A 119 13.82 -3.03 -2.11
CA ASP A 119 13.30 -4.35 -2.50
C ASP A 119 12.69 -5.05 -1.29
N ILE A 120 11.50 -5.64 -1.47
CA ILE A 120 10.78 -6.31 -0.37
C ILE A 120 11.57 -7.44 0.29
N THR A 121 12.47 -8.09 -0.46
CA THR A 121 13.35 -9.15 0.05
C THR A 121 14.33 -8.65 1.12
N LEU A 122 14.54 -7.33 1.22
CA LEU A 122 15.39 -6.69 2.21
C LEU A 122 14.62 -6.28 3.48
N LEU A 123 13.31 -6.56 3.56
CA LEU A 123 12.62 -6.42 4.83
C LEU A 123 13.29 -7.34 5.85
N PRO A 124 13.63 -6.84 7.05
CA PRO A 124 14.11 -7.71 8.10
C PRO A 124 13.06 -8.80 8.31
N ALA A 125 13.47 -10.05 8.08
CA ALA A 125 12.62 -11.19 8.38
C ALA A 125 12.13 -11.02 9.81
N ILE A 126 10.81 -11.06 10.01
CA ILE A 126 10.26 -11.14 11.36
C ILE A 126 10.94 -12.34 11.99
N ASP A 127 11.69 -12.11 13.06
CA ASP A 127 12.33 -13.17 13.82
C ASP A 127 11.21 -14.04 14.41
N THR A 128 10.83 -15.08 13.66
CA THR A 128 9.69 -15.94 13.98
C THR A 128 9.91 -16.71 15.29
N LEU A 129 11.14 -16.72 15.81
CA LEU A 129 11.45 -17.18 17.17
C LEU A 129 10.80 -16.29 18.24
N LYS A 130 10.70 -14.97 18.02
CA LYS A 130 9.97 -14.05 18.91
C LYS A 130 8.45 -14.11 18.72
N ALA A 131 7.97 -14.54 17.55
CA ALA A 131 6.54 -14.71 17.28
C ALA A 131 5.92 -15.95 17.97
N LYS A 132 6.74 -16.91 18.45
CA LYS A 132 6.28 -18.09 19.20
C LYS A 132 5.62 -17.78 20.55
N SER A 133 5.67 -16.54 21.06
CA SER A 133 4.98 -16.18 22.31
C SER A 133 3.50 -15.83 22.14
N CYS A 134 3.01 -15.59 20.91
CA CYS A 134 1.57 -15.43 20.68
C CYS A 134 0.94 -16.77 20.26
N LYS A 135 0.79 -17.68 21.24
CA LYS A 135 -0.09 -18.85 21.09
C LYS A 135 -1.56 -18.38 21.14
N THR A 136 -2.08 -17.88 20.03
CA THR A 136 -3.52 -17.76 19.86
C THR A 136 -4.04 -19.14 19.49
N TYR A 137 -4.60 -19.86 20.46
CA TYR A 137 -5.32 -21.11 20.21
C TYR A 137 -6.60 -20.78 19.45
N VAL A 138 -6.66 -21.10 18.16
CA VAL A 138 -7.93 -21.19 17.44
C VAL A 138 -8.31 -22.66 17.39
N HIS A 139 -9.16 -23.08 18.33
CA HIS A 139 -9.82 -24.38 18.26
C HIS A 139 -10.86 -24.32 17.15
N TYR A 140 -10.56 -24.90 15.99
CA TYR A 140 -11.61 -25.28 15.05
C TYR A 140 -12.23 -26.58 15.53
N LYS A 141 -13.51 -26.54 15.94
CA LYS A 141 -14.32 -27.76 16.02
C LYS A 141 -14.41 -28.31 14.59
N LYS A 142 -13.79 -29.47 14.38
CA LYS A 142 -13.91 -30.25 13.16
C LYS A 142 -15.31 -30.85 13.17
N GLU A 143 -16.20 -30.38 12.29
CA GLU A 143 -17.41 -31.13 12.00
C GLU A 143 -17.00 -32.38 11.22
N ASP A 144 -17.17 -33.54 11.87
CA ASP A 144 -16.94 -34.84 11.25
C ASP A 144 -17.99 -35.07 10.16
N LYS A 145 -17.50 -35.12 8.91
CA LYS A 145 -18.18 -35.80 7.81
C LYS A 145 -18.11 -37.30 8.05
N ASN A 146 -19.25 -37.93 8.30
CA ASN A 146 -19.52 -39.37 8.12
C ASN A 146 -21.06 -39.49 8.10
N GLN A 147 -21.76 -40.19 7.21
CA GLN A 147 -21.44 -41.17 6.19
C GLN A 147 -22.67 -41.31 5.26
N LEU A 148 -22.41 -41.67 4.00
CA LEU A 148 -23.39 -42.29 3.10
C LEU A 148 -23.76 -43.71 3.57
N THR A 149 -24.87 -44.22 3.02
CA THR A 149 -25.51 -45.57 3.11
C THR A 149 -26.71 -45.63 4.07
N THR A 150 -27.91 -46.08 3.69
CA THR A 150 -28.40 -46.84 2.51
C THR A 150 -29.80 -46.35 2.13
#